data_AF-A0A973AWJ7-F1
#
_entry.id   AF-A0A973AWJ7-F1
#
_cell.length_a   1.000
_cell.length_b   1.000
_cell.length_c   1.000
_cell.angle_alpha   90.00
_cell.angle_beta   90.00
_cell.angle_gamma   90.00
#
_symmetry.space_group_name_H-M   'P 1'
#
loop_
_entity.id
_entity.type
_entity.pdbx_description
1 polymer ?
#
loop_
_entity_poly.entity_id
_entity_poly.type
_entity_poly.pdbx_seq_one_letter_code
_entity_poly.pdbx_strand_id
1 'polypeptide(L)'
;MSLANPSSIALAILPLPVPPSLIRSRPPQASIPQTKADRDALRDAVRRGMAHDPAVPPLGMDELRRRATEALAAAGLGECYIDYAVVTVNNESWRDALAAVPFERRLLLMPKCLRVENRCPAPFDEFGLLCKQCGLCSIQDFQAEAERLGYAVLVAEGSALVMAMVQTGTIEAIVGVSCMAVLEKTFQHVQSAAIPAVAVPLLQDDCIDTTVDVDWVWDYIHLEAADRSRRLDLGSLHDTVKTWFARPELDRLMGPPVGHAEEIGRQWLAVGGRRWRPFLAAAVFEALRTDGRHADDADRDAVAIDAIQRIAVAVECFHKASLVHDDIEDGDFQRYGEPTLCGAHGVPIALNVGDLLIGEGYRLLAESGLGADQIRAAVREAAGAQRLLCQGQGAELAWSRSPSQLASRQVLEIFRLKTSPAFDVALQLAAIAAGRSDEVADVLRAYSDAVGIAYQIKDDLEDLLDDAGLGQQAESRPSVVLALAAERARGDDREMLAAITSGRTHAAATPERLREAIRTAKADERAALLLESYKEQAVRSLEGLTDATLKGLLRRVLAKIFNELTFEGYCREQEAKTARAAREAENGTAAQPAATA
;
A
#
# COMPACT_ATOMS: atom_id res chain seq x y z
N MET A 1 -21.60 1.18 -63.75
CA MET A 1 -20.68 0.14 -63.25
C MET A 1 -20.10 0.61 -61.93
N SER A 2 -20.61 0.11 -60.82
CA SER A 2 -19.80 -0.26 -59.65
C SER A 2 -20.72 -1.03 -58.72
N LEU A 3 -20.48 -2.34 -58.63
CA LEU A 3 -21.22 -3.26 -57.78
C LEU A 3 -20.79 -3.04 -56.33
N ALA A 4 -21.79 -2.99 -55.45
CA ALA A 4 -21.59 -3.11 -54.01
C ALA A 4 -20.86 -4.43 -53.70
N ASN A 5 -19.79 -4.36 -52.91
CA ASN A 5 -19.08 -5.53 -52.40
C ASN A 5 -19.64 -5.85 -51.01
N PRO A 6 -20.22 -7.03 -50.78
CA PRO A 6 -20.83 -7.39 -49.49
C PRO A 6 -19.76 -7.83 -48.49
N SER A 7 -19.86 -7.29 -47.27
CA SER A 7 -19.67 -7.97 -46.00
C SER A 7 -18.57 -9.05 -45.90
N SER A 8 -17.34 -8.65 -45.61
CA SER A 8 -16.38 -9.53 -44.92
C SER A 8 -16.49 -9.31 -43.42
N ILE A 9 -17.50 -9.89 -42.78
CA ILE A 9 -17.44 -10.15 -41.34
C ILE A 9 -16.32 -11.18 -41.19
N ALA A 10 -15.21 -10.81 -40.56
CA ALA A 10 -14.21 -11.76 -40.13
C ALA A 10 -14.91 -12.75 -39.19
N LEU A 11 -15.14 -13.98 -39.66
CA LEU A 11 -15.56 -15.08 -38.81
C LEU A 11 -14.50 -15.20 -37.71
N ALA A 12 -14.89 -14.86 -36.48
CA ALA A 12 -14.10 -15.18 -35.31
C ALA A 12 -13.82 -16.68 -35.35
N ILE A 13 -12.56 -17.05 -35.58
CA ILE A 13 -12.13 -18.44 -35.52
C ILE A 13 -12.29 -18.83 -34.05
N LEU A 14 -13.38 -19.54 -33.73
CA LEU A 14 -13.57 -20.13 -32.41
C LEU A 14 -12.39 -21.09 -32.17
N PRO A 15 -11.65 -20.96 -31.05
CA PRO A 15 -10.55 -21.88 -30.75
C PRO A 15 -11.09 -23.32 -30.71
N LEU A 16 -10.36 -24.24 -31.33
CA LEU A 16 -10.71 -25.66 -31.28
C LEU A 16 -10.61 -26.12 -29.81
N PRO A 17 -11.68 -26.64 -29.20
CA PRO A 17 -11.62 -27.13 -27.82
C PRO A 17 -10.58 -28.23 -27.71
N VAL A 18 -9.79 -28.23 -26.63
CA VAL A 18 -8.79 -29.29 -26.40
C VAL A 18 -9.49 -30.65 -26.42
N PRO A 19 -9.07 -31.59 -27.30
CA PRO A 19 -9.64 -32.93 -27.33
C PRO A 19 -9.58 -33.59 -25.94
N PRO A 20 -10.67 -34.23 -25.46
CA PRO A 20 -10.66 -34.95 -24.17
C PRO A 20 -9.55 -36.01 -24.08
N SER A 21 -9.09 -36.52 -25.22
CA SER A 21 -7.99 -37.48 -25.36
C SER A 21 -6.60 -36.90 -25.03
N LEU A 22 -6.47 -35.59 -24.85
CA LEU A 22 -5.23 -34.93 -24.42
C LEU A 22 -5.23 -34.57 -22.93
N ILE A 23 -6.31 -34.85 -22.18
CA ILE A 23 -6.38 -34.62 -20.73
C ILE A 23 -5.46 -35.60 -20.02
N ARG A 24 -4.41 -35.07 -19.40
CA ARG A 24 -3.37 -35.84 -18.70
C ARG A 24 -3.85 -36.17 -17.30
N SER A 25 -3.80 -37.44 -16.91
CA SER A 25 -4.07 -37.86 -15.53
C SER A 25 -2.75 -38.14 -14.82
N ARG A 26 -2.25 -37.16 -14.07
CA ARG A 26 -1.12 -37.30 -13.14
C ARG A 26 -1.63 -37.09 -11.71
N PRO A 27 -1.12 -37.83 -10.71
CA PRO A 27 -1.53 -37.61 -9.33
C PRO A 27 -1.12 -36.20 -8.86
N PRO A 28 -1.89 -35.57 -7.95
CA PRO A 28 -1.46 -34.35 -7.29
C PRO A 28 -0.24 -34.58 -6.39
N GLN A 29 0.54 -33.53 -6.13
CA GLN A 29 1.61 -33.54 -5.12
C GLN A 29 1.07 -33.86 -3.72
N ALA A 30 1.95 -34.33 -2.82
CA ALA A 30 1.55 -34.85 -1.51
C ALA A 30 0.87 -33.81 -0.60
N SER A 31 1.17 -32.52 -0.79
CA SER A 31 0.58 -31.38 -0.05
C SER A 31 -0.78 -30.92 -0.58
N ILE A 32 -1.34 -31.62 -1.59
CA ILE A 32 -2.66 -31.32 -2.18
C ILE A 32 -3.60 -32.52 -1.97
N PRO A 33 -4.89 -32.31 -1.63
CA PRO A 33 -5.86 -33.39 -1.55
C PRO A 33 -5.94 -34.17 -2.87
N GLN A 34 -5.79 -35.50 -2.76
CA GLN A 34 -5.50 -36.37 -3.90
C GLN A 34 -6.69 -36.51 -4.86
N THR A 35 -7.92 -36.49 -4.34
CA THR A 35 -9.12 -36.59 -5.17
C THR A 35 -9.75 -35.21 -5.37
N LYS A 36 -10.43 -35.03 -6.51
CA LYS A 36 -11.21 -33.81 -6.76
C LYS A 36 -12.34 -33.65 -5.74
N ALA A 37 -12.97 -34.75 -5.32
CA ALA A 37 -14.01 -34.74 -4.30
C ALA A 37 -13.52 -34.16 -2.97
N ASP A 38 -12.29 -34.49 -2.55
CA ASP A 38 -11.70 -33.92 -1.33
C ASP A 38 -11.43 -32.42 -1.48
N ARG A 39 -10.93 -31.98 -2.64
CA ARG A 39 -10.69 -30.55 -2.92
C ARG A 39 -12.00 -29.76 -2.95
N ASP A 40 -13.04 -30.29 -3.58
CA ASP A 40 -14.37 -29.69 -3.62
C ASP A 40 -15.01 -29.66 -2.21
N ALA A 41 -14.86 -30.73 -1.42
CA ALA A 41 -15.34 -30.78 -0.03
C ALA A 41 -14.67 -29.72 0.85
N LEU A 42 -13.36 -29.51 0.69
CA LEU A 42 -12.63 -28.44 1.37
C LEU A 42 -13.15 -27.05 0.96
N ARG A 43 -13.29 -26.81 -0.35
CA ARG A 43 -13.84 -25.54 -0.87
C ARG A 43 -15.22 -25.26 -0.30
N ASP A 44 -16.09 -26.26 -0.25
CA ASP A 44 -17.44 -26.12 0.31
C ASP A 44 -17.43 -25.90 1.83
N ALA A 45 -16.49 -26.53 2.55
CA ALA A 45 -16.29 -26.27 3.98
C ALA A 45 -15.85 -24.82 4.24
N VAL A 46 -14.91 -24.31 3.44
CA VAL A 46 -14.47 -22.91 3.48
C VAL A 46 -15.64 -21.97 3.23
N ARG A 47 -16.43 -22.21 2.18
CA ARG A 47 -17.61 -21.40 1.84
C ARG A 47 -18.64 -21.36 2.97
N ARG A 48 -18.95 -22.50 3.58
CA ARG A 48 -19.87 -22.57 4.73
C ARG A 48 -19.31 -21.81 5.94
N GLY A 49 -18.02 -21.95 6.20
CA GLY A 49 -17.35 -21.21 7.27
C GLY A 49 -17.41 -19.70 7.06
N MET A 50 -17.11 -19.23 5.85
CA MET A 50 -17.15 -17.81 5.50
C MET A 50 -18.57 -17.24 5.50
N ALA A 51 -19.58 -18.04 5.15
CA ALA A 51 -20.98 -17.62 5.25
C ALA A 51 -21.46 -17.48 6.71
N HIS A 52 -20.90 -18.27 7.63
CA HIS A 52 -21.25 -18.21 9.05
C HIS A 52 -20.49 -17.10 9.81
N ASP A 53 -19.21 -16.92 9.47
CA ASP A 53 -18.31 -15.92 10.04
C ASP A 53 -17.63 -15.16 8.89
N PRO A 54 -18.30 -14.13 8.32
CA PRO A 54 -17.78 -13.37 7.19
C PRO A 54 -16.49 -12.64 7.55
N ALA A 55 -15.49 -12.76 6.67
CA ALA A 55 -14.20 -12.13 6.85
C ALA A 55 -13.91 -11.18 5.70
N VAL A 56 -13.47 -9.97 6.03
CA VAL A 56 -13.17 -8.93 5.02
C VAL A 56 -11.68 -8.97 4.68
N PRO A 57 -11.32 -9.20 3.41
CA PRO A 57 -9.92 -9.27 2.99
C PRO A 57 -9.24 -7.88 3.07
N PRO A 58 -7.90 -7.83 3.14
CA PRO A 58 -7.00 -8.98 3.24
C PRO A 58 -6.94 -9.50 4.68
N LEU A 59 -6.90 -10.83 4.82
CA LEU A 59 -6.80 -11.51 6.11
C LEU A 59 -5.33 -11.71 6.51
N GLY A 60 -5.00 -11.57 7.79
CA GLY A 60 -3.67 -11.90 8.30
C GLY A 60 -3.36 -13.40 8.24
N MET A 61 -2.08 -13.77 8.27
CA MET A 61 -1.66 -15.18 8.18
C MET A 61 -2.18 -16.04 9.33
N ASP A 62 -2.23 -15.50 10.55
CA ASP A 62 -2.75 -16.22 11.72
C ASP A 62 -4.24 -16.55 11.54
N GLU A 63 -5.01 -15.60 11.05
CA GLU A 63 -6.44 -15.76 10.80
C GLU A 63 -6.71 -16.73 9.64
N LEU A 64 -5.92 -16.65 8.57
CA LEU A 64 -5.99 -17.59 7.46
C LEU A 64 -5.68 -19.02 7.91
N ARG A 65 -4.62 -19.21 8.70
CA ARG A 65 -4.24 -20.54 9.23
C ARG A 65 -5.32 -21.08 10.16
N ARG A 66 -5.86 -20.25 11.06
CA ARG A 66 -6.97 -20.65 11.96
C ARG A 66 -8.17 -21.15 11.16
N ARG A 67 -8.66 -20.36 10.20
CA ARG A 67 -9.81 -20.72 9.34
C ARG A 67 -9.53 -21.94 8.46
N ALA A 68 -8.30 -22.08 7.97
CA ALA A 68 -7.88 -23.23 7.18
C ALA A 68 -7.90 -24.53 8.00
N THR A 69 -7.42 -24.49 9.25
CA THR A 69 -7.50 -25.62 10.18
C THR A 69 -8.95 -26.02 10.46
N GLU A 70 -9.83 -25.05 10.70
CA GLU A 70 -11.27 -25.30 10.90
C GLU A 70 -11.93 -25.92 9.66
N ALA A 71 -11.60 -25.43 8.47
CA ALA A 71 -12.13 -25.96 7.21
C ALA A 71 -11.63 -27.38 6.92
N LEU A 72 -10.36 -27.69 7.19
CA LEU A 72 -9.81 -29.04 7.05
C LEU A 72 -10.51 -30.03 7.99
N ALA A 73 -10.71 -29.65 9.25
CA ALA A 73 -11.42 -30.46 10.22
C ALA A 73 -12.88 -30.72 9.77
N ALA A 74 -13.56 -29.69 9.27
CA ALA A 74 -14.92 -29.81 8.76
C ALA A 74 -15.03 -30.66 7.47
N ALA A 75 -13.98 -30.70 6.66
CA ALA A 75 -13.89 -31.52 5.44
C ALA A 75 -13.40 -32.96 5.72
N GLY A 76 -12.97 -33.28 6.94
CA GLY A 76 -12.40 -34.58 7.28
C GLY A 76 -11.01 -34.82 6.69
N LEU A 77 -10.24 -33.76 6.45
CA LEU A 77 -8.93 -33.79 5.79
C LEU A 77 -7.78 -33.56 6.78
N GLY A 78 -6.60 -34.11 6.45
CA GLY A 78 -5.41 -34.02 7.31
C GLY A 78 -4.72 -32.66 7.27
N GLU A 79 -3.96 -32.34 8.32
CA GLU A 79 -3.17 -31.10 8.44
C GLU A 79 -2.08 -30.96 7.37
N CYS A 80 -1.68 -32.05 6.70
CA CYS A 80 -0.73 -32.00 5.59
C CYS A 80 -1.19 -31.14 4.41
N TYR A 81 -2.47 -30.77 4.35
CA TYR A 81 -3.07 -29.90 3.33
C TYR A 81 -3.25 -28.45 3.79
N ILE A 82 -2.63 -28.03 4.91
CA ILE A 82 -2.84 -26.71 5.51
C ILE A 82 -2.56 -25.56 4.54
N ASP A 83 -1.47 -25.60 3.78
CA ASP A 83 -1.12 -24.49 2.88
C ASP A 83 -2.07 -24.42 1.68
N TYR A 84 -2.57 -25.56 1.18
CA TYR A 84 -3.63 -25.61 0.17
C TYR A 84 -4.97 -25.07 0.71
N ALA A 85 -5.30 -25.37 1.96
CA ALA A 85 -6.48 -24.83 2.63
C ALA A 85 -6.37 -23.32 2.86
N VAL A 86 -5.20 -22.80 3.22
CA VAL A 86 -4.94 -21.35 3.33
C VAL A 86 -5.21 -20.63 2.01
N VAL A 87 -4.75 -21.18 0.88
CA VAL A 87 -5.06 -20.62 -0.46
C VAL A 87 -6.57 -20.62 -0.72
N THR A 88 -7.27 -21.70 -0.35
CA THR A 88 -8.71 -21.83 -0.55
C THR A 88 -9.50 -20.81 0.29
N VAL A 89 -9.12 -20.60 1.56
CA VAL A 89 -9.71 -19.57 2.43
C VAL A 89 -9.45 -18.17 1.88
N ASN A 90 -8.23 -17.89 1.43
CA ASN A 90 -7.90 -16.61 0.82
C ASN A 90 -8.72 -16.33 -0.43
N ASN A 91 -8.84 -17.33 -1.32
CA ASN A 91 -9.65 -17.20 -2.53
C ASN A 91 -11.10 -16.86 -2.20
N GLU A 92 -11.69 -17.54 -1.21
CA GLU A 92 -13.07 -17.27 -0.80
C GLU A 92 -13.20 -15.87 -0.18
N SER A 93 -12.23 -15.42 0.63
CA SER A 93 -12.25 -14.07 1.20
C SER A 93 -12.21 -12.97 0.14
N TRP A 94 -11.53 -13.19 -0.99
CA TRP A 94 -11.43 -12.24 -2.11
C TRP A 94 -12.50 -12.44 -3.18
N ARG A 95 -13.35 -13.45 -3.06
CA ARG A 95 -14.27 -13.87 -4.12
C ARG A 95 -15.17 -12.73 -4.57
N ASP A 96 -15.85 -12.07 -3.63
CA ASP A 96 -16.80 -11.00 -3.96
C ASP A 96 -16.08 -9.73 -4.47
N ALA A 97 -14.91 -9.41 -3.89
CA ALA A 97 -14.09 -8.30 -4.34
C ALA A 97 -13.52 -8.50 -5.76
N LEU A 98 -13.15 -9.74 -6.12
CA LEU A 98 -12.77 -10.08 -7.49
C LEU A 98 -13.98 -9.92 -8.43
N ALA A 99 -15.14 -10.43 -8.01
CA ALA A 99 -16.37 -10.42 -8.79
C ALA A 99 -16.84 -9.00 -9.16
N ALA A 100 -16.59 -8.01 -8.29
CA ALA A 100 -16.98 -6.62 -8.48
C ALA A 100 -16.09 -5.82 -9.46
N VAL A 101 -14.89 -6.33 -9.79
CA VAL A 101 -13.96 -5.65 -10.72
C VAL A 101 -14.39 -5.92 -12.17
N PRO A 102 -14.50 -4.93 -13.07
CA PRO A 102 -14.80 -5.18 -14.48
C PRO A 102 -13.75 -6.06 -15.17
N PHE A 103 -14.16 -6.94 -16.08
CA PHE A 103 -13.27 -7.91 -16.74
C PHE A 103 -12.07 -7.24 -17.43
N GLU A 104 -12.26 -6.08 -18.04
CA GLU A 104 -11.23 -5.30 -18.72
C GLU A 104 -10.12 -4.76 -17.80
N ARG A 105 -10.35 -4.81 -16.48
CA ARG A 105 -9.38 -4.43 -15.45
C ARG A 105 -8.82 -5.64 -14.70
N ARG A 106 -9.08 -6.86 -15.19
CA ARG A 106 -8.56 -8.10 -14.60
C ARG A 106 -7.41 -8.66 -15.41
N LEU A 107 -6.47 -9.27 -14.70
CA LEU A 107 -5.38 -10.05 -15.28
C LEU A 107 -5.62 -11.53 -15.06
N LEU A 108 -5.58 -12.31 -16.13
CA LEU A 108 -5.41 -13.75 -16.05
C LEU A 108 -3.91 -14.06 -16.14
N LEU A 109 -3.34 -14.53 -15.04
CA LEU A 109 -1.93 -14.92 -14.95
C LEU A 109 -1.83 -16.44 -14.97
N MET A 110 -1.16 -17.00 -15.98
CA MET A 110 -0.99 -18.44 -16.15
C MET A 110 0.49 -18.83 -16.23
N PRO A 111 0.87 -20.03 -15.75
CA PRO A 111 2.23 -20.52 -15.86
C PRO A 111 2.42 -21.22 -17.21
N LYS A 112 3.63 -21.11 -17.77
CA LYS A 112 3.99 -21.86 -18.99
C LYS A 112 3.91 -23.37 -18.79
N CYS A 113 4.03 -23.84 -17.54
CA CYS A 113 4.04 -25.25 -17.14
C CYS A 113 2.76 -26.03 -17.48
N LEU A 114 1.65 -25.35 -17.80
CA LEU A 114 0.43 -25.99 -18.31
C LEU A 114 0.57 -26.50 -19.75
N ARG A 115 1.58 -26.02 -20.49
CA ARG A 115 1.79 -26.38 -21.89
C ARG A 115 2.25 -27.83 -22.04
N VAL A 116 2.14 -28.33 -23.28
CA VAL A 116 2.81 -29.56 -23.69
C VAL A 116 4.26 -29.23 -24.06
N GLU A 117 5.19 -29.36 -23.12
CA GLU A 117 6.58 -28.85 -23.26
C GLU A 117 7.21 -29.27 -24.59
N ASN A 118 7.15 -30.57 -24.91
CA ASN A 118 7.82 -31.15 -26.08
C ASN A 118 7.12 -30.89 -27.42
N ARG A 119 5.92 -30.28 -27.44
CA ARG A 119 5.14 -30.06 -28.68
C ARG A 119 4.60 -28.64 -28.83
N CYS A 120 4.79 -27.78 -27.85
CA CYS A 120 4.28 -26.42 -27.88
C CYS A 120 5.08 -25.57 -28.90
N PRO A 121 4.44 -25.04 -29.97
CA PRO A 121 5.14 -24.25 -30.99
C PRO A 121 5.27 -22.76 -30.61
N ALA A 122 4.77 -22.37 -29.43
CA ALA A 122 4.72 -20.97 -29.00
C ALA A 122 6.13 -20.42 -28.72
N PRO A 123 6.49 -19.26 -29.30
CA PRO A 123 7.74 -18.58 -28.99
C PRO A 123 7.66 -17.90 -27.62
N PHE A 124 8.82 -17.47 -27.14
CA PHE A 124 8.95 -16.63 -25.94
C PHE A 124 9.45 -15.25 -26.33
N ASP A 125 8.96 -14.23 -25.64
CA ASP A 125 9.55 -12.90 -25.63
C ASP A 125 10.07 -12.55 -24.23
N GLU A 126 10.38 -11.28 -24.00
CA GLU A 126 10.84 -10.79 -22.69
C GLU A 126 9.75 -10.84 -21.61
N PHE A 127 8.48 -10.96 -22.00
CA PHE A 127 7.33 -10.92 -21.09
C PHE A 127 6.74 -12.30 -20.79
N GLY A 128 6.88 -13.29 -21.67
CA GLY A 128 6.40 -14.65 -21.44
C GLY A 128 6.23 -15.51 -22.69
N LEU A 129 5.37 -16.52 -22.56
CA LEU A 129 4.99 -17.43 -23.64
C LEU A 129 3.91 -16.80 -24.52
N LEU A 130 4.16 -16.70 -25.82
CA LEU A 130 3.19 -16.17 -26.79
C LEU A 130 2.36 -17.31 -27.40
N CYS A 131 1.25 -17.66 -26.76
CA CYS A 131 0.39 -18.77 -27.19
C CYS A 131 -0.05 -18.64 -28.66
N LYS A 132 0.13 -19.71 -29.43
CA LYS A 132 -0.29 -19.80 -30.84
C LYS A 132 -1.61 -20.56 -31.03
N GLN A 133 -2.36 -20.81 -29.95
CA GLN A 133 -3.64 -21.55 -29.96
C GLN A 133 -3.55 -22.90 -30.71
N CYS A 134 -2.51 -23.68 -30.39
CA CYS A 134 -2.14 -24.91 -31.11
C CYS A 134 -3.02 -26.15 -30.85
N GLY A 135 -4.02 -26.05 -29.98
CA GLY A 135 -4.94 -27.14 -29.63
C GLY A 135 -4.48 -28.10 -28.54
N LEU A 136 -3.29 -27.89 -27.95
CA LEU A 136 -2.61 -28.93 -27.17
C LEU A 136 -2.81 -28.85 -25.65
N CYS A 137 -3.21 -27.70 -25.11
CA CYS A 137 -3.32 -27.48 -23.66
C CYS A 137 -4.36 -26.40 -23.34
N SER A 138 -4.80 -26.34 -22.09
CA SER A 138 -5.85 -25.44 -21.61
C SER A 138 -5.48 -23.95 -21.63
N ILE A 139 -4.19 -23.60 -21.78
CA ILE A 139 -3.73 -22.20 -21.88
C ILE A 139 -4.52 -21.46 -22.98
N GLN A 140 -4.73 -22.10 -24.13
CA GLN A 140 -5.45 -21.46 -25.24
C GLN A 140 -6.91 -21.18 -24.91
N ASP A 141 -7.56 -22.09 -24.16
CA ASP A 141 -8.99 -22.04 -23.92
C ASP A 141 -9.26 -20.91 -22.93
N PHE A 142 -8.48 -20.89 -21.84
CA PHE A 142 -8.52 -19.82 -20.85
C PHE A 142 -8.13 -18.47 -21.45
N GLN A 143 -7.08 -18.42 -22.27
CA GLN A 143 -6.64 -17.18 -22.90
C GLN A 143 -7.72 -16.61 -23.82
N ALA A 144 -8.27 -17.43 -24.73
CA ALA A 144 -9.27 -16.96 -25.68
C ALA A 144 -10.54 -16.47 -24.98
N GLU A 145 -10.97 -17.15 -23.92
CA GLU A 145 -12.16 -16.74 -23.16
C GLU A 145 -11.92 -15.50 -22.31
N ALA A 146 -10.76 -15.41 -21.63
CA ALA A 146 -10.41 -14.23 -20.85
C ALA A 146 -10.27 -12.99 -21.75
N GLU A 147 -9.62 -13.11 -22.90
CA GLU A 147 -9.55 -12.03 -23.91
C GLU A 147 -10.94 -11.65 -24.44
N ARG A 148 -11.83 -12.62 -24.65
CA ARG A 148 -13.24 -12.38 -25.06
C ARG A 148 -14.01 -11.58 -24.01
N LEU A 149 -13.77 -11.84 -22.74
CA LEU A 149 -14.37 -11.09 -21.61
C LEU A 149 -13.70 -9.72 -21.41
N GLY A 150 -12.48 -9.52 -21.92
CA GLY A 150 -11.74 -8.25 -21.88
C GLY A 150 -10.48 -8.28 -21.01
N TYR A 151 -10.14 -9.40 -20.37
CA TYR A 151 -8.97 -9.52 -19.50
C TYR A 151 -7.67 -9.17 -20.25
N ALA A 152 -6.72 -8.60 -19.52
CA ALA A 152 -5.32 -8.78 -19.89
C ALA A 152 -4.91 -10.23 -19.59
N VAL A 153 -4.18 -10.88 -20.49
CA VAL A 153 -3.70 -12.25 -20.28
C VAL A 153 -2.18 -12.27 -20.35
N LEU A 154 -1.54 -12.88 -19.34
CA LEU A 154 -0.09 -13.07 -19.30
C LEU A 154 0.23 -14.53 -19.00
N VAL A 155 1.06 -15.14 -19.86
CA VAL A 155 1.57 -16.50 -19.64
C VAL A 155 3.04 -16.41 -19.27
N ALA A 156 3.31 -16.15 -17.99
CA ALA A 156 4.66 -15.84 -17.50
C ALA A 156 4.89 -16.34 -16.08
N GLU A 157 6.16 -16.46 -15.71
CA GLU A 157 6.59 -16.79 -14.33
C GLU A 157 7.06 -15.55 -13.55
N GLY A 158 7.14 -14.38 -14.19
CA GLY A 158 7.73 -13.17 -13.61
C GLY A 158 6.71 -12.27 -12.91
N SER A 159 6.98 -11.90 -11.66
CA SER A 159 6.15 -11.00 -10.84
C SER A 159 6.34 -9.51 -11.16
N ALA A 160 7.45 -9.10 -11.77
CA ALA A 160 7.79 -7.68 -11.98
C ALA A 160 6.80 -6.93 -12.89
N LEU A 161 6.42 -7.53 -14.04
CA LEU A 161 5.46 -6.94 -14.96
C LEU A 161 4.06 -6.83 -14.34
N VAL A 162 3.64 -7.89 -13.63
CA VAL A 162 2.36 -7.92 -12.92
C VAL A 162 2.28 -6.78 -11.92
N MET A 163 3.35 -6.56 -11.14
CA MET A 163 3.40 -5.47 -10.17
C MET A 163 3.40 -4.10 -10.84
N ALA A 164 4.13 -3.92 -11.96
CA ALA A 164 4.09 -2.68 -12.72
C ALA A 164 2.66 -2.35 -13.19
N MET A 165 1.96 -3.34 -13.78
CA MET A 165 0.57 -3.17 -14.25
C MET A 165 -0.42 -2.86 -13.11
N VAL A 166 -0.17 -3.38 -11.91
CA VAL A 166 -0.95 -3.05 -10.72
C VAL A 166 -0.64 -1.64 -10.22
N GLN A 167 0.64 -1.26 -10.20
CA GLN A 167 1.08 0.07 -9.74
C GLN A 167 0.59 1.19 -10.66
N THR A 168 0.51 0.94 -11.96
CA THR A 168 -0.06 1.88 -12.94
C THR A 168 -1.58 1.94 -12.91
N GLY A 169 -2.26 1.09 -12.13
CA GLY A 169 -3.73 1.03 -12.07
C GLY A 169 -4.38 0.39 -13.31
N THR A 170 -3.58 -0.16 -14.24
CA THR A 170 -4.07 -0.83 -15.44
C THR A 170 -4.85 -2.10 -15.08
N ILE A 171 -4.38 -2.83 -14.07
CA ILE A 171 -5.01 -4.04 -13.55
C ILE A 171 -5.37 -3.86 -12.08
N GLU A 172 -6.61 -4.22 -11.76
CA GLU A 172 -7.16 -4.07 -10.42
C GLU A 172 -7.36 -5.39 -9.68
N ALA A 173 -7.49 -6.52 -10.39
CA ALA A 173 -7.63 -7.86 -9.81
C ALA A 173 -6.95 -8.94 -10.65
N ILE A 174 -6.61 -10.07 -10.00
CA ILE A 174 -5.85 -11.15 -10.62
C ILE A 174 -6.58 -12.48 -10.43
N VAL A 175 -6.79 -13.21 -11.52
CA VAL A 175 -7.08 -14.64 -11.52
C VAL A 175 -5.78 -15.35 -11.88
N GLY A 176 -5.19 -16.05 -10.91
CA GLY A 176 -3.91 -16.73 -11.06
C GLY A 176 -4.04 -18.24 -11.18
N VAL A 177 -3.18 -18.85 -11.98
CA VAL A 177 -2.87 -20.28 -11.88
C VAL A 177 -1.39 -20.39 -11.53
N SER A 178 -1.04 -21.15 -10.50
CA SER A 178 0.36 -21.22 -10.03
C SER A 178 0.62 -22.44 -9.17
N CYS A 179 1.87 -22.88 -9.06
CA CYS A 179 2.23 -23.98 -8.16
C CYS A 179 2.31 -23.50 -6.69
N MET A 180 2.14 -24.43 -5.75
CA MET A 180 2.17 -24.12 -4.31
C MET A 180 3.45 -23.41 -3.89
N ALA A 181 4.61 -23.84 -4.38
CA ALA A 181 5.91 -23.25 -4.05
C ALA A 181 6.05 -21.76 -4.44
N VAL A 182 5.37 -21.32 -5.50
CA VAL A 182 5.31 -19.91 -5.89
C VAL A 182 4.26 -19.18 -5.07
N LEU A 183 3.09 -19.78 -4.86
CA LEU A 183 2.02 -19.18 -4.06
C LEU A 183 2.49 -18.87 -2.64
N GLU A 184 3.11 -19.81 -1.94
CA GLU A 184 3.60 -19.62 -0.56
C GLU A 184 4.54 -18.41 -0.42
N LYS A 185 5.38 -18.15 -1.43
CA LYS A 185 6.33 -17.02 -1.43
C LYS A 185 5.70 -15.70 -1.86
N THR A 186 4.71 -15.75 -2.75
CA THR A 186 4.07 -14.54 -3.32
C THR A 186 2.86 -14.08 -2.51
N PHE A 187 2.32 -14.95 -1.66
CA PHE A 187 1.10 -14.72 -0.89
C PHE A 187 1.15 -13.45 -0.05
N GLN A 188 2.19 -13.28 0.77
CA GLN A 188 2.36 -12.09 1.63
C GLN A 188 2.45 -10.80 0.81
N HIS A 189 3.16 -10.84 -0.31
CA HIS A 189 3.37 -9.69 -1.17
C HIS A 189 2.07 -9.20 -1.84
N VAL A 190 1.28 -10.12 -2.39
CA VAL A 190 -0.01 -9.81 -3.01
C VAL A 190 -1.01 -9.29 -1.97
N GLN A 191 -0.99 -9.86 -0.76
CA GLN A 191 -1.83 -9.38 0.34
C GLN A 191 -1.41 -8.00 0.87
N SER A 192 -0.12 -7.71 0.97
CA SER A 192 0.38 -6.37 1.33
C SER A 192 -0.01 -5.31 0.31
N ALA A 193 -0.06 -5.68 -0.98
CA ALA A 193 -0.56 -4.81 -2.04
C ALA A 193 -2.10 -4.69 -2.07
N ALA A 194 -2.84 -5.44 -1.24
CA ALA A 194 -4.31 -5.51 -1.18
C ALA A 194 -4.95 -5.56 -2.59
N ILE A 195 -4.46 -6.48 -3.42
CA ILE A 195 -5.00 -6.77 -4.75
C ILE A 195 -5.99 -7.92 -4.58
N PRO A 196 -7.27 -7.80 -5.01
CA PRO A 196 -8.15 -8.95 -5.14
C PRO A 196 -7.50 -10.00 -6.03
N ALA A 197 -7.07 -11.09 -5.42
CA ALA A 197 -6.31 -12.13 -6.09
C ALA A 197 -6.79 -13.48 -5.62
N VAL A 198 -7.24 -14.27 -6.58
CA VAL A 198 -7.55 -15.69 -6.38
C VAL A 198 -6.53 -16.51 -7.16
N ALA A 199 -6.15 -17.66 -6.61
CA ALA A 199 -5.21 -18.56 -7.26
C ALA A 199 -5.76 -19.99 -7.28
N VAL A 200 -5.74 -20.62 -8.44
CA VAL A 200 -6.01 -22.06 -8.57
C VAL A 200 -4.67 -22.80 -8.58
N PRO A 201 -4.35 -23.62 -7.55
CA PRO A 201 -3.07 -24.30 -7.48
C PRO A 201 -2.91 -25.33 -8.60
N LEU A 202 -1.71 -25.39 -9.18
CA LEU A 202 -1.30 -26.52 -10.01
C LEU A 202 -1.23 -27.78 -9.15
N LEU A 203 -1.71 -28.89 -9.71
CA LEU A 203 -1.70 -30.19 -9.04
C LEU A 203 -0.28 -30.79 -8.97
N GLN A 204 0.63 -30.36 -9.85
CA GLN A 204 2.04 -30.78 -9.87
C GLN A 204 2.98 -29.57 -9.76
N ASP A 205 4.20 -29.81 -9.28
CA ASP A 205 5.24 -28.81 -9.02
C ASP A 205 6.55 -29.04 -9.82
N ASP A 206 6.58 -30.03 -10.70
CA ASP A 206 7.76 -30.38 -11.52
C ASP A 206 7.92 -29.52 -12.78
N CYS A 207 7.15 -28.42 -12.88
CA CYS A 207 7.20 -27.40 -13.92
C CYS A 207 7.07 -27.91 -15.37
N ILE A 208 6.61 -29.14 -15.58
CA ILE A 208 6.46 -29.76 -16.90
C ILE A 208 5.10 -30.44 -16.96
N ASP A 209 4.34 -30.16 -18.01
CA ASP A 209 3.11 -30.88 -18.31
C ASP A 209 2.13 -30.97 -17.11
N THR A 210 1.99 -29.86 -16.39
CA THR A 210 1.21 -29.76 -15.16
C THR A 210 -0.30 -29.66 -15.46
N THR A 211 -1.11 -29.94 -14.44
CA THR A 211 -2.58 -29.91 -14.51
C THR A 211 -3.17 -29.05 -13.40
N VAL A 212 -4.43 -28.67 -13.55
CA VAL A 212 -5.16 -27.77 -12.66
C VAL A 212 -6.64 -28.20 -12.61
N ASP A 213 -7.37 -27.86 -11.55
CA ASP A 213 -8.82 -27.98 -11.52
C ASP A 213 -9.45 -26.97 -12.50
N VAL A 214 -9.68 -27.43 -13.73
CA VAL A 214 -10.12 -26.60 -14.87
C VAL A 214 -11.46 -25.91 -14.58
N ASP A 215 -12.38 -26.59 -13.91
CA ASP A 215 -13.68 -26.03 -13.53
C ASP A 215 -13.53 -24.86 -12.55
N TRP A 216 -12.58 -24.93 -11.61
CA TRP A 216 -12.33 -23.82 -10.69
C TRP A 216 -11.76 -22.60 -11.41
N VAL A 217 -10.89 -22.80 -12.40
CA VAL A 217 -10.38 -21.69 -13.24
C VAL A 217 -11.54 -21.04 -14.00
N TRP A 218 -12.44 -21.85 -14.58
CA TRP A 218 -13.63 -21.33 -15.25
C TRP A 218 -14.57 -20.58 -14.31
N ASP A 219 -14.81 -21.09 -13.10
CA ASP A 219 -15.62 -20.44 -12.08
C ASP A 219 -15.09 -19.03 -11.77
N TYR A 220 -13.76 -18.85 -11.64
CA TYR A 220 -13.16 -17.55 -11.33
C TYR A 220 -13.05 -16.61 -12.54
N ILE A 221 -12.80 -17.12 -13.76
CA ILE A 221 -12.79 -16.30 -14.98
C ILE A 221 -14.16 -15.67 -15.23
N HIS A 222 -15.24 -16.41 -14.96
CA HIS A 222 -16.62 -15.93 -15.18
C HIS A 222 -17.23 -15.25 -13.95
N LEU A 223 -16.46 -15.09 -12.87
CA LEU A 223 -17.00 -14.57 -11.63
C LEU A 223 -17.38 -13.09 -11.78
N GLU A 224 -18.67 -12.77 -11.64
CA GLU A 224 -19.18 -11.41 -11.77
C GLU A 224 -20.18 -11.14 -10.63
N ALA A 225 -20.08 -9.97 -10.02
CA ALA A 225 -21.07 -9.47 -9.07
C ALA A 225 -21.96 -8.43 -9.77
N ALA A 226 -23.23 -8.33 -9.36
CA ALA A 226 -24.09 -7.22 -9.74
C ALA A 226 -23.61 -5.89 -9.11
N ASP A 227 -22.84 -5.98 -8.03
CA ASP A 227 -22.22 -4.87 -7.34
C ASP A 227 -20.87 -4.52 -7.98
N ARG A 228 -20.64 -3.23 -8.22
CA ARG A 228 -19.49 -2.68 -8.95
C ARG A 228 -18.59 -1.87 -8.00
N SER A 229 -18.24 -2.43 -6.84
CA SER A 229 -17.26 -1.82 -5.94
C SER A 229 -15.91 -1.71 -6.66
N ARG A 230 -15.63 -0.54 -7.25
CA ARG A 230 -14.41 -0.27 -8.02
C ARG A 230 -13.23 -0.12 -7.07
N ARG A 231 -12.08 -0.68 -7.42
CA ARG A 231 -10.83 -0.36 -6.73
C ARG A 231 -10.46 1.07 -7.11
N LEU A 232 -10.06 1.88 -6.12
CA LEU A 232 -9.58 3.23 -6.42
C LEU A 232 -8.19 3.15 -7.07
N ASP A 233 -8.08 3.78 -8.25
CA ASP A 233 -6.81 4.11 -8.87
C ASP A 233 -6.14 5.21 -8.04
N LEU A 234 -5.26 4.79 -7.13
CA LEU A 234 -4.55 5.69 -6.22
C LEU A 234 -3.57 6.60 -6.96
N GLY A 235 -3.08 6.21 -8.13
CA GLY A 235 -2.19 7.04 -8.95
C GLY A 235 -2.97 8.20 -9.55
N SER A 236 -4.03 7.89 -10.29
CA SER A 236 -4.92 8.89 -10.91
C SER A 236 -5.57 9.80 -9.86
N LEU A 237 -6.00 9.25 -8.73
CA LEU A 237 -6.57 10.05 -7.64
C LEU A 237 -5.51 10.98 -7.01
N HIS A 238 -4.28 10.50 -6.80
CA HIS A 238 -3.18 11.33 -6.29
C HIS A 238 -2.87 12.49 -7.25
N ASP A 239 -2.85 12.22 -8.55
CA ASP A 239 -2.64 13.24 -9.57
C ASP A 239 -3.80 14.23 -9.64
N THR A 240 -5.04 13.75 -9.51
CA THR A 240 -6.23 14.60 -9.39
C THR A 240 -6.14 15.53 -8.18
N VAL A 241 -5.77 15.01 -7.01
CA VAL A 241 -5.62 15.81 -5.78
C VAL A 241 -4.56 16.88 -5.94
N LYS A 242 -3.45 16.62 -6.65
CA LYS A 242 -2.44 17.66 -6.94
C LYS A 242 -3.03 18.84 -7.71
N THR A 243 -3.97 18.58 -8.64
CA THR A 243 -4.61 19.66 -9.42
C THR A 243 -5.42 20.63 -8.56
N TRP A 244 -5.95 20.18 -7.41
CA TRP A 244 -6.71 21.04 -6.49
C TRP A 244 -5.85 22.14 -5.84
N PHE A 245 -4.53 21.96 -5.85
CA PHE A 245 -3.56 22.95 -5.37
C PHE A 245 -2.97 23.82 -6.49
N ALA A 246 -3.43 23.63 -7.73
CA ALA A 246 -3.10 24.55 -8.81
C ALA A 246 -3.71 25.93 -8.53
N ARG A 247 -3.00 26.99 -8.94
CA ARG A 247 -3.42 28.36 -8.64
C ARG A 247 -4.88 28.68 -8.99
N PRO A 248 -5.41 28.28 -10.16
CA PRO A 248 -6.81 28.54 -10.50
C PRO A 248 -7.81 27.88 -9.54
N GLU A 249 -7.52 26.67 -9.06
CA GLU A 249 -8.40 25.96 -8.12
C GLU A 249 -8.32 26.55 -6.71
N LEU A 250 -7.13 26.96 -6.26
CA LEU A 250 -6.98 27.69 -5.00
C LEU A 250 -7.74 29.02 -5.04
N ASP A 251 -7.68 29.76 -6.15
CA ASP A 251 -8.43 31.02 -6.30
C ASP A 251 -9.95 30.76 -6.33
N ARG A 252 -10.41 29.63 -6.90
CA ARG A 252 -11.84 29.22 -6.87
C ARG A 252 -12.31 28.87 -5.46
N LEU A 253 -11.53 28.09 -4.73
CA LEU A 253 -11.91 27.57 -3.40
C LEU A 253 -11.74 28.60 -2.29
N MET A 254 -10.68 29.43 -2.38
CA MET A 254 -10.31 30.41 -1.36
C MET A 254 -10.75 31.84 -1.72
N GLY A 255 -11.29 32.06 -2.92
CA GLY A 255 -11.58 33.40 -3.44
C GLY A 255 -10.31 34.20 -3.79
N PRO A 256 -10.46 35.44 -4.27
CA PRO A 256 -9.33 36.29 -4.63
C PRO A 256 -8.52 36.74 -3.39
N PRO A 257 -7.17 36.82 -3.49
CA PRO A 257 -6.35 37.36 -2.42
C PRO A 257 -6.68 38.83 -2.16
N VAL A 258 -7.02 39.18 -0.91
CA VAL A 258 -7.27 40.57 -0.51
C VAL A 258 -5.96 41.28 -0.11
N GLY A 259 -4.97 40.55 0.40
CA GLY A 259 -3.74 41.12 0.93
C GLY A 259 -2.49 40.27 0.71
N HIS A 260 -1.34 40.84 1.07
CA HIS A 260 -0.03 40.22 0.83
C HIS A 260 0.16 38.90 1.57
N ALA A 261 -0.33 38.78 2.81
CA ALA A 261 -0.24 37.55 3.58
C ALA A 261 -1.00 36.39 2.91
N GLU A 262 -2.17 36.65 2.33
CA GLU A 262 -2.93 35.61 1.65
C GLU A 262 -2.33 35.23 0.29
N GLU A 263 -1.65 36.16 -0.37
CA GLU A 263 -0.88 35.86 -1.58
C GLU A 263 0.28 34.92 -1.26
N ILE A 264 1.04 35.22 -0.20
CA ILE A 264 2.13 34.35 0.29
C ILE A 264 1.58 32.99 0.73
N GLY A 265 0.48 32.96 1.48
CA GLY A 265 -0.16 31.72 1.93
C GLY A 265 -0.61 30.83 0.77
N ARG A 266 -1.21 31.41 -0.28
CA ARG A 266 -1.60 30.68 -1.51
C ARG A 266 -0.38 30.18 -2.28
N GLN A 267 0.68 30.98 -2.40
CA GLN A 267 1.94 30.54 -3.01
C GLN A 267 2.54 29.39 -2.23
N TRP A 268 2.56 29.49 -0.90
CA TRP A 268 3.01 28.41 -0.02
C TRP A 268 2.17 27.15 -0.24
N LEU A 269 0.84 27.24 -0.31
CA LEU A 269 -0.05 26.11 -0.61
C LEU A 269 0.21 25.48 -2.00
N ALA A 270 0.53 26.29 -3.00
CA ALA A 270 0.79 25.82 -4.36
C ALA A 270 2.14 25.09 -4.49
N VAL A 271 3.12 25.40 -3.64
CA VAL A 271 4.50 24.87 -3.75
C VAL A 271 4.67 23.52 -3.03
N GLY A 272 5.38 22.61 -3.71
CA GLY A 272 6.07 21.42 -3.15
C GLY A 272 5.17 20.35 -2.50
N GLY A 273 5.77 19.33 -1.89
CA GLY A 273 5.11 18.36 -1.02
C GLY A 273 4.47 17.14 -1.71
N ARG A 274 4.51 15.97 -1.03
CA ARG A 274 3.93 14.71 -1.54
C ARG A 274 2.39 14.69 -1.48
N ARG A 275 1.74 15.69 -0.88
CA ARG A 275 0.27 15.84 -0.73
C ARG A 275 -0.43 14.57 -0.18
N TRP A 276 0.24 13.88 0.73
CA TRP A 276 -0.25 12.62 1.30
C TRP A 276 -1.52 12.79 2.12
N ARG A 277 -1.63 13.85 2.93
CA ARG A 277 -2.79 14.08 3.81
C ARG A 277 -4.05 14.48 3.02
N PRO A 278 -3.99 15.42 2.05
CA PRO A 278 -5.12 15.67 1.14
C PRO A 278 -5.53 14.43 0.34
N PHE A 279 -4.55 13.67 -0.15
CA PHE A 279 -4.81 12.43 -0.87
C PHE A 279 -5.50 11.38 0.00
N LEU A 280 -5.06 11.22 1.24
CA LEU A 280 -5.70 10.34 2.22
C LEU A 280 -7.16 10.71 2.45
N ALA A 281 -7.45 12.00 2.65
CA ALA A 281 -8.82 12.47 2.81
C ALA A 281 -9.67 12.11 1.58
N ALA A 282 -9.20 12.42 0.38
CA ALA A 282 -9.90 12.10 -0.86
C ALA A 282 -10.12 10.59 -1.04
N ALA A 283 -9.08 9.77 -0.81
CA ALA A 283 -9.16 8.33 -1.01
C ALA A 283 -10.14 7.65 -0.03
N VAL A 284 -10.13 8.06 1.24
CA VAL A 284 -11.07 7.54 2.25
C VAL A 284 -12.50 7.94 1.90
N PHE A 285 -12.71 9.20 1.50
CA PHE A 285 -14.02 9.68 1.10
C PHE A 285 -14.58 8.89 -0.08
N GLU A 286 -13.78 8.69 -1.12
CA GLU A 286 -14.17 7.88 -2.29
C GLU A 286 -14.47 6.43 -1.89
N ALA A 287 -13.62 5.80 -1.07
CA ALA A 287 -13.83 4.42 -0.62
C ALA A 287 -15.15 4.26 0.13
N LEU A 288 -15.46 5.20 1.03
CA LEU A 288 -16.69 5.21 1.82
C LEU A 288 -17.95 5.48 1.00
N ARG A 289 -17.84 6.13 -0.17
CA ARG A 289 -18.94 6.42 -1.09
C ARG A 289 -19.24 5.28 -2.06
N THR A 290 -18.24 4.49 -2.43
CA THR A 290 -18.36 3.41 -3.44
C THR A 290 -19.17 2.19 -2.99
N ASP A 291 -19.68 2.16 -1.75
CA ASP A 291 -20.49 1.06 -1.18
C ASP A 291 -21.96 1.05 -1.67
N GLY A 292 -22.19 1.42 -2.93
CA GLY A 292 -23.46 1.20 -3.66
C GLY A 292 -24.70 2.01 -3.24
N ARG A 293 -24.65 2.85 -2.20
CA ARG A 293 -25.88 3.47 -1.64
C ARG A 293 -26.32 4.79 -2.28
N HIS A 294 -25.49 5.46 -3.10
CA HIS A 294 -25.74 6.84 -3.52
C HIS A 294 -25.49 7.17 -5.01
N ALA A 295 -25.45 6.19 -5.91
CA ALA A 295 -25.07 6.39 -7.31
C ALA A 295 -26.07 7.18 -8.20
N ASP A 296 -27.25 7.58 -7.69
CA ASP A 296 -28.37 8.07 -8.53
C ASP A 296 -28.74 9.56 -8.36
N ASP A 297 -27.90 10.39 -7.71
CA ASP A 297 -28.20 11.84 -7.54
C ASP A 297 -26.99 12.73 -7.90
N ALA A 298 -26.97 13.22 -9.15
CA ALA A 298 -25.89 14.02 -9.71
C ALA A 298 -25.64 15.35 -8.96
N ASP A 299 -26.68 15.96 -8.37
CA ASP A 299 -26.54 17.20 -7.62
C ASP A 299 -25.90 16.96 -6.25
N ARG A 300 -26.23 15.82 -5.59
CA ARG A 300 -25.54 15.40 -4.37
C ARG A 300 -24.07 15.09 -4.61
N ASP A 301 -23.74 14.51 -5.76
CA ASP A 301 -22.36 14.19 -6.13
C ASP A 301 -21.52 15.44 -6.35
N ALA A 302 -22.06 16.48 -6.99
CA ALA A 302 -21.36 17.75 -7.16
C ALA A 302 -21.05 18.45 -5.83
N VAL A 303 -22.01 18.50 -4.91
CA VAL A 303 -21.81 19.08 -3.56
C VAL A 303 -20.79 18.26 -2.76
N ALA A 304 -20.86 16.94 -2.85
CA ALA A 304 -19.94 16.03 -2.19
C ALA A 304 -18.49 16.20 -2.70
N ILE A 305 -18.31 16.41 -4.01
CA ILE A 305 -17.01 16.68 -4.63
C ILE A 305 -16.44 18.04 -4.19
N ASP A 306 -17.22 19.12 -4.20
CA ASP A 306 -16.73 20.43 -3.74
C ASP A 306 -16.37 20.39 -2.24
N ALA A 307 -17.17 19.69 -1.43
CA ALA A 307 -16.90 19.50 -0.01
C ALA A 307 -15.56 18.80 0.24
N ILE A 308 -15.27 17.69 -0.46
CA ILE A 308 -14.01 16.97 -0.27
C ILE A 308 -12.80 17.78 -0.77
N GLN A 309 -12.96 18.59 -1.83
CA GLN A 309 -11.91 19.50 -2.27
C GLN A 309 -11.59 20.56 -1.21
N ARG A 310 -12.61 21.20 -0.64
CA ARG A 310 -12.44 22.17 0.46
C ARG A 310 -11.80 21.54 1.69
N ILE A 311 -12.22 20.33 2.06
CA ILE A 311 -11.63 19.57 3.17
C ILE A 311 -10.16 19.24 2.88
N ALA A 312 -9.83 18.78 1.68
CA ALA A 312 -8.47 18.45 1.30
C ALA A 312 -7.55 19.68 1.35
N VAL A 313 -8.03 20.84 0.89
CA VAL A 313 -7.31 22.11 1.00
C VAL A 313 -7.21 22.56 2.47
N ALA A 314 -8.26 22.40 3.27
CA ALA A 314 -8.23 22.73 4.70
C ALA A 314 -7.18 21.89 5.47
N VAL A 315 -7.13 20.58 5.21
CA VAL A 315 -6.13 19.66 5.76
C VAL A 315 -4.72 20.12 5.39
N GLU A 316 -4.49 20.51 4.13
CA GLU A 316 -3.18 21.03 3.71
C GLU A 316 -2.86 22.38 4.36
N CYS A 317 -3.85 23.26 4.57
CA CYS A 317 -3.66 24.52 5.28
C CYS A 317 -3.17 24.27 6.71
N PHE A 318 -3.79 23.37 7.45
CA PHE A 318 -3.35 23.00 8.81
C PHE A 318 -1.93 22.42 8.79
N HIS A 319 -1.62 21.54 7.84
CA HIS A 319 -0.30 20.94 7.72
C HIS A 319 0.78 21.98 7.37
N LYS A 320 0.52 22.86 6.40
CA LYS A 320 1.47 23.89 5.99
C LYS A 320 1.64 24.97 7.05
N ALA A 321 0.59 25.29 7.82
CA ALA A 321 0.72 26.14 8.99
C ALA A 321 1.64 25.52 10.04
N SER A 322 1.47 24.22 10.34
CA SER A 322 2.33 23.53 11.29
C SER A 322 3.78 23.54 10.85
N LEU A 323 4.07 23.32 9.56
CA LEU A 323 5.44 23.38 9.03
C LEU A 323 6.05 24.78 9.16
N VAL A 324 5.28 25.84 8.88
CA VAL A 324 5.77 27.22 9.02
C VAL A 324 6.11 27.54 10.47
N HIS A 325 5.29 27.08 11.42
CA HIS A 325 5.55 27.28 12.85
C HIS A 325 6.73 26.43 13.34
N ASP A 326 6.82 25.17 12.91
CA ASP A 326 7.93 24.26 13.21
C ASP A 326 9.27 24.84 12.69
N ASP A 327 9.32 25.32 11.45
CA ASP A 327 10.52 25.98 10.88
C ASP A 327 10.94 27.22 11.70
N ILE A 328 9.99 27.96 12.28
CA ILE A 328 10.30 29.11 13.15
C ILE A 328 10.82 28.64 14.52
N GLU A 329 10.19 27.61 15.09
CA GLU A 329 10.53 27.05 16.40
C GLU A 329 11.91 26.41 16.40
N ASP A 330 12.26 25.71 15.32
CA ASP A 330 13.56 25.05 15.13
C ASP A 330 14.65 26.00 14.62
N GLY A 331 14.27 27.18 14.11
CA GLY A 331 15.21 28.15 13.53
C GLY A 331 15.70 27.76 12.13
N ASP A 332 14.94 26.95 11.41
CA ASP A 332 15.26 26.43 10.09
C ASP A 332 14.91 27.44 8.99
N PHE A 333 15.95 28.05 8.39
CA PHE A 333 15.79 29.00 7.28
C PHE A 333 15.81 28.33 5.89
N GLN A 334 16.10 27.04 5.82
CA GLN A 334 16.13 26.25 4.58
C GLN A 334 15.57 24.84 4.79
N ARG A 335 14.83 24.33 3.80
CA ARG A 335 14.29 22.96 3.79
C ARG A 335 14.46 22.37 2.38
N TYR A 336 15.15 21.23 2.27
CA TYR A 336 15.50 20.58 1.00
C TYR A 336 16.26 21.47 0.00
N GLY A 337 17.12 22.36 0.51
CA GLY A 337 17.91 23.28 -0.31
C GLY A 337 17.16 24.54 -0.78
N GLU A 338 15.88 24.65 -0.47
CA GLU A 338 15.06 25.83 -0.74
C GLU A 338 14.86 26.66 0.53
N PRO A 339 14.73 27.99 0.45
CA PRO A 339 14.39 28.82 1.61
C PRO A 339 13.05 28.41 2.22
N THR A 340 12.99 28.29 3.55
CA THR A 340 11.70 28.19 4.27
C THR A 340 10.97 29.53 4.20
N LEU A 341 9.69 29.54 4.62
CA LEU A 341 8.91 30.77 4.62
C LEU A 341 9.55 31.86 5.50
N CYS A 342 10.09 31.48 6.66
CA CYS A 342 10.80 32.39 7.56
C CYS A 342 12.18 32.79 6.99
N GLY A 343 12.85 31.93 6.22
CA GLY A 343 14.07 32.27 5.48
C GLY A 343 13.84 33.30 4.36
N ALA A 344 12.73 33.18 3.63
CA ALA A 344 12.41 34.07 2.50
C ALA A 344 11.80 35.40 2.93
N HIS A 345 10.90 35.39 3.93
CA HIS A 345 10.08 36.55 4.30
C HIS A 345 10.34 37.07 5.72
N GLY A 346 11.19 36.39 6.50
CA GLY A 346 11.42 36.70 7.90
C GLY A 346 10.33 36.14 8.82
N VAL A 347 10.70 35.96 10.09
CA VAL A 347 9.84 35.37 11.14
C VAL A 347 8.48 36.09 11.27
N PRO A 348 8.37 37.43 11.31
CA PRO A 348 7.08 38.08 11.52
C PRO A 348 6.04 37.79 10.43
N ILE A 349 6.47 37.76 9.17
CA ILE A 349 5.57 37.45 8.04
C ILE A 349 5.21 35.97 8.07
N ALA A 350 6.20 35.10 8.29
CA ALA A 350 5.97 33.66 8.33
C ALA A 350 4.98 33.26 9.44
N LEU A 351 5.15 33.78 10.65
CA LEU A 351 4.22 33.58 11.77
C LEU A 351 2.78 33.97 11.38
N ASN A 352 2.61 35.18 10.83
CA ASN A 352 1.29 35.67 10.44
C ASN A 352 0.66 34.85 9.30
N VAL A 353 1.46 34.30 8.38
CA VAL A 353 0.98 33.41 7.32
C VAL A 353 0.55 32.06 7.90
N GLY A 354 1.27 31.50 8.86
CA GLY A 354 0.86 30.29 9.56
C GLY A 354 -0.49 30.46 10.28
N ASP A 355 -0.65 31.57 11.01
CA ASP A 355 -1.93 31.92 11.66
C ASP A 355 -3.07 32.09 10.64
N LEU A 356 -2.81 32.74 9.51
CA LEU A 356 -3.79 32.88 8.43
C LEU A 356 -4.23 31.52 7.89
N LEU A 357 -3.30 30.61 7.63
CA LEU A 357 -3.61 29.28 7.10
C LEU A 357 -4.44 28.45 8.08
N ILE A 358 -4.22 28.58 9.39
CA ILE A 358 -5.10 27.98 10.41
C ILE A 358 -6.53 28.51 10.24
N GLY A 359 -6.69 29.83 10.14
CA GLY A 359 -7.99 30.47 9.92
C GLY A 359 -8.68 30.01 8.63
N GLU A 360 -7.94 29.96 7.52
CA GLU A 360 -8.42 29.47 6.23
C GLU A 360 -8.89 28.01 6.29
N GLY A 361 -8.18 27.14 7.02
CA GLY A 361 -8.60 25.76 7.22
C GLY A 361 -9.99 25.67 7.86
N TYR A 362 -10.24 26.39 8.96
CA TYR A 362 -11.58 26.40 9.58
C TYR A 362 -12.65 27.04 8.71
N ARG A 363 -12.31 28.12 7.99
CA ARG A 363 -13.23 28.78 7.07
C ARG A 363 -13.68 27.84 5.95
N LEU A 364 -12.74 27.12 5.34
CA LEU A 364 -13.02 26.12 4.29
C LEU A 364 -13.90 24.98 4.79
N LEU A 365 -13.71 24.51 6.04
CA LEU A 365 -14.61 23.52 6.64
C LEU A 365 -16.02 24.07 6.86
N ALA A 366 -16.14 25.30 7.35
CA ALA A 366 -17.43 25.96 7.58
C ALA A 366 -18.20 26.23 6.27
N GLU A 367 -17.48 26.48 5.18
CA GLU A 367 -18.03 26.73 3.84
C GLU A 367 -18.00 25.50 2.93
N SER A 368 -17.84 24.29 3.50
CA SER A 368 -17.74 23.04 2.72
C SER A 368 -19.04 22.63 2.02
N GLY A 369 -20.17 23.26 2.35
CA GLY A 369 -21.50 22.85 1.85
C GLY A 369 -22.08 21.60 2.53
N LEU A 370 -21.37 21.03 3.52
CA LEU A 370 -21.86 19.92 4.34
C LEU A 370 -23.03 20.35 5.24
N GLY A 371 -23.79 19.38 5.75
CA GLY A 371 -24.87 19.64 6.70
C GLY A 371 -24.33 20.24 8.02
N ALA A 372 -25.14 21.04 8.73
CA ALA A 372 -24.73 21.75 9.94
C ALA A 372 -24.15 20.82 11.03
N ASP A 373 -24.68 19.60 11.16
CA ASP A 373 -24.16 18.59 12.08
C ASP A 373 -22.78 18.06 11.67
N GLN A 374 -22.57 17.81 10.38
CA GLN A 374 -21.28 17.41 9.82
C GLN A 374 -20.25 18.53 9.94
N ILE A 375 -20.61 19.79 9.67
CA ILE A 375 -19.72 20.95 9.86
C ILE A 375 -19.31 21.07 11.32
N ARG A 376 -20.25 20.96 12.27
CA ARG A 376 -19.94 21.00 13.71
C ARG A 376 -18.99 19.88 14.10
N ALA A 377 -19.19 18.67 13.60
CA ALA A 377 -18.30 17.54 13.84
C ALA A 377 -16.91 17.79 13.24
N ALA A 378 -16.83 18.23 11.99
CA ALA A 378 -15.59 18.53 11.29
C ALA A 378 -14.75 19.60 11.99
N VAL A 379 -15.37 20.71 12.39
CA VAL A 379 -14.69 21.78 13.13
C VAL A 379 -14.20 21.29 14.49
N ARG A 380 -15.00 20.47 15.19
CA ARG A 380 -14.60 19.87 16.48
C ARG A 380 -13.39 18.96 16.32
N GLU A 381 -13.38 18.09 15.31
CA GLU A 381 -12.26 17.20 15.04
C GLU A 381 -11.00 17.97 14.66
N ALA A 382 -11.10 18.96 13.76
CA ALA A 382 -9.97 19.80 13.38
C ALA A 382 -9.38 20.55 14.58
N ALA A 383 -10.23 21.15 15.42
CA ALA A 383 -9.80 21.84 16.64
C ALA A 383 -9.19 20.90 17.69
N GLY A 384 -9.75 19.69 17.83
CA GLY A 384 -9.18 18.65 18.69
C GLY A 384 -7.80 18.23 18.22
N ALA A 385 -7.64 17.93 16.93
CA ALA A 385 -6.37 17.54 16.34
C ALA A 385 -5.30 18.63 16.47
N GLN A 386 -5.67 19.90 16.20
CA GLN A 386 -4.75 21.02 16.38
C GLN A 386 -4.29 21.17 17.85
N ARG A 387 -5.20 21.00 18.81
CA ARG A 387 -4.84 21.02 20.24
C ARG A 387 -3.86 19.90 20.60
N LEU A 388 -4.07 18.69 20.11
CA LEU A 388 -3.18 17.55 20.36
C LEU A 388 -1.79 17.79 19.74
N LEU A 389 -1.74 18.32 18.51
CA LEU A 389 -0.49 18.69 17.85
C LEU A 389 0.30 19.73 18.67
N CYS A 390 -0.37 20.81 19.11
CA CYS A 390 0.26 21.81 19.98
C CYS A 390 0.71 21.24 21.33
N GLN A 391 0.01 20.24 21.88
CA GLN A 391 0.46 19.55 23.10
C GLN A 391 1.72 18.72 22.86
N GLY A 392 1.79 17.99 21.74
CA GLY A 392 2.97 17.23 21.35
C GLY A 392 4.19 18.13 21.13
N GLN A 393 4.05 19.15 20.27
CA GLN A 393 5.11 20.13 20.00
C GLN A 393 5.50 20.89 21.27
N GLY A 394 4.52 21.31 22.08
CA GLY A 394 4.79 21.99 23.35
C GLY A 394 5.58 21.12 24.35
N ALA A 395 5.36 19.80 24.36
CA ALA A 395 6.13 18.88 25.19
C ALA A 395 7.59 18.77 24.72
N GLU A 396 7.82 18.74 23.40
CA GLU A 396 9.15 18.75 22.80
C GLU A 396 9.88 20.07 23.13
N LEU A 397 9.27 21.22 22.88
CA LEU A 397 9.86 22.53 23.20
C LEU A 397 10.15 22.71 24.70
N ALA A 398 9.26 22.24 25.56
CA ALA A 398 9.47 22.25 27.01
C ALA A 398 10.68 21.41 27.40
N TRP A 399 10.85 20.25 26.76
CA TRP A 399 12.03 19.41 26.93
C TRP A 399 13.29 20.11 26.40
N SER A 400 13.29 20.68 25.20
CA SER A 400 14.47 21.36 24.62
C SER A 400 14.92 22.55 25.48
N ARG A 401 13.98 23.24 26.14
CA ARG A 401 14.30 24.32 27.08
C ARG A 401 14.85 23.83 28.43
N SER A 402 14.47 22.63 28.87
CA SER A 402 14.91 22.06 30.14
C SER A 402 15.06 20.54 30.03
N PRO A 403 16.14 20.08 29.34
CA PRO A 403 16.26 18.68 28.98
C PRO A 403 16.37 17.78 30.21
N SER A 404 15.71 16.63 30.14
CA SER A 404 15.74 15.61 31.17
C SER A 404 15.66 14.23 30.54
N GLN A 405 16.26 13.22 31.18
CA GLN A 405 16.23 11.87 30.63
C GLN A 405 14.78 11.35 30.57
N LEU A 406 14.30 11.08 29.35
CA LEU A 406 12.99 10.49 29.09
C LEU A 406 13.11 8.98 28.88
N ALA A 407 12.15 8.23 29.40
CA ALA A 407 11.98 6.83 29.04
C ALA A 407 11.46 6.72 27.61
N SER A 408 11.79 5.63 26.92
CA SER A 408 11.36 5.34 25.55
C SER A 408 9.84 5.46 25.37
N ARG A 409 9.05 4.98 26.34
CA ARG A 409 7.59 5.15 26.36
C ARG A 409 7.09 6.59 26.39
N GLN A 410 7.84 7.51 27.01
CA GLN A 410 7.48 8.93 27.08
C GLN A 410 7.79 9.61 25.74
N VAL A 411 8.90 9.24 25.10
CA VAL A 411 9.23 9.70 23.74
C VAL A 411 8.16 9.24 22.74
N LEU A 412 7.72 7.97 22.82
CA LEU A 412 6.65 7.45 21.98
C LEU A 412 5.32 8.21 22.16
N GLU A 413 5.01 8.69 23.37
CA GLU A 413 3.82 9.51 23.60
C GLU A 413 3.95 10.91 22.96
N ILE A 414 5.15 11.51 22.99
CA ILE A 414 5.42 12.75 22.25
C ILE A 414 5.22 12.53 20.74
N PHE A 415 5.76 11.43 20.19
CA PHE A 415 5.59 11.07 18.78
C PHE A 415 4.11 10.89 18.41
N ARG A 416 3.35 10.19 19.29
CA ARG A 416 1.92 9.98 19.11
C ARG A 416 1.17 11.32 18.98
N LEU A 417 1.49 12.30 19.83
CA LEU A 417 0.81 13.60 19.83
C LEU A 417 1.29 14.55 18.72
N LYS A 418 2.55 14.49 18.30
CA LYS A 418 3.12 15.39 17.27
C LYS A 418 2.64 15.01 15.86
N THR A 419 2.65 13.72 15.53
CA THR A 419 2.48 13.28 14.13
C THR A 419 1.10 12.69 13.84
N SER A 420 0.54 11.91 14.76
CA SER A 420 -0.72 11.19 14.53
C SER A 420 -1.93 12.11 14.28
N PRO A 421 -2.12 13.25 14.99
CA PRO A 421 -3.27 14.12 14.77
C PRO A 421 -3.36 14.66 13.34
N ALA A 422 -2.22 14.85 12.67
CA ALA A 422 -2.19 15.35 11.30
C ALA A 422 -2.64 14.30 10.26
N PHE A 423 -2.52 13.01 10.56
CA PHE A 423 -3.11 11.94 9.76
C PHE A 423 -4.58 11.72 10.13
N ASP A 424 -4.87 11.62 11.44
CA ASP A 424 -6.21 11.37 11.95
C ASP A 424 -7.21 12.42 11.44
N VAL A 425 -6.88 13.71 11.51
CA VAL A 425 -7.78 14.78 11.02
C VAL A 425 -8.17 14.59 9.55
N ALA A 426 -7.25 14.14 8.69
CA ALA A 426 -7.55 13.91 7.28
C ALA A 426 -8.56 12.75 7.08
N LEU A 427 -8.37 11.66 7.82
CA LEU A 427 -9.25 10.48 7.74
C LEU A 427 -10.63 10.77 8.35
N GLN A 428 -10.67 11.45 9.50
CA GLN A 428 -11.92 11.76 10.22
C GLN A 428 -12.76 12.75 9.43
N LEU A 429 -12.17 13.82 8.89
CA LEU A 429 -12.89 14.79 8.06
C LEU A 429 -13.50 14.13 6.82
N ALA A 430 -12.78 13.19 6.20
CA ALA A 430 -13.31 12.41 5.07
C ALA A 430 -14.49 11.51 5.47
N ALA A 431 -14.39 10.83 6.62
CA ALA A 431 -15.48 9.98 7.13
C ALA A 431 -16.73 10.81 7.52
N ILE A 432 -16.53 12.01 8.08
CA ILE A 432 -17.60 12.97 8.38
C ILE A 432 -18.26 13.45 7.09
N ALA A 433 -17.48 13.81 6.07
CA ALA A 433 -18.00 14.23 4.77
C ALA A 433 -18.80 13.11 4.08
N ALA A 434 -18.33 11.86 4.19
CA ALA A 434 -19.04 10.68 3.69
C ALA A 434 -20.27 10.30 4.53
N GLY A 435 -20.48 10.93 5.70
CA GLY A 435 -21.60 10.63 6.60
C GLY A 435 -21.48 9.29 7.33
N ARG A 436 -20.27 8.73 7.41
CA ARG A 436 -19.99 7.39 7.98
C ARG A 436 -19.03 7.42 9.16
N SER A 437 -18.79 8.59 9.77
CA SER A 437 -17.85 8.76 10.88
C SER A 437 -18.14 7.82 12.05
N ASP A 438 -19.41 7.63 12.43
CA ASP A 438 -19.79 6.74 13.55
C ASP A 438 -19.39 5.28 13.32
N GLU A 439 -19.24 4.84 12.07
CA GLU A 439 -18.88 3.46 11.72
C GLU A 439 -17.36 3.21 11.80
N VAL A 440 -16.54 4.23 11.54
CA VAL A 440 -15.10 4.04 11.28
C VAL A 440 -14.18 4.88 12.17
N ALA A 441 -14.71 5.86 12.94
CA ALA A 441 -13.90 6.85 13.66
C ALA A 441 -12.83 6.22 14.58
N ASP A 442 -13.22 5.27 15.44
CA ASP A 442 -12.30 4.63 16.39
C ASP A 442 -11.20 3.83 15.69
N VAL A 443 -11.57 3.12 14.61
CA VAL A 443 -10.62 2.34 13.81
C VAL A 443 -9.64 3.27 13.09
N LEU A 444 -10.11 4.36 12.48
CA LEU A 444 -9.25 5.34 11.81
C LEU A 444 -8.29 6.04 12.78
N ARG A 445 -8.71 6.25 14.03
CA ARG A 445 -7.88 6.82 15.08
C ARG A 445 -6.79 5.87 15.53
N ALA A 446 -7.15 4.62 15.82
CA ALA A 446 -6.18 3.58 16.17
C ALA A 446 -5.16 3.34 15.04
N TYR A 447 -5.61 3.35 13.79
CA TYR A 447 -4.75 3.27 12.62
C TYR A 447 -3.78 4.46 12.56
N SER A 448 -4.29 5.68 12.75
CA SER A 448 -3.49 6.91 12.65
C SER A 448 -2.46 7.04 13.77
N ASP A 449 -2.79 6.64 15.00
CA ASP A 449 -1.85 6.60 16.13
C ASP A 449 -0.69 5.63 15.83
N ALA A 450 -0.99 4.43 15.32
CA ALA A 450 0.04 3.46 14.97
C ALA A 450 0.92 3.92 13.81
N VAL A 451 0.33 4.50 12.76
CA VAL A 451 1.06 5.06 11.61
C VAL A 451 1.95 6.23 12.03
N GLY A 452 1.42 7.16 12.83
CA GLY A 452 2.15 8.35 13.28
C GLY A 452 3.38 8.00 14.11
N ILE A 453 3.24 7.05 15.04
CA ILE A 453 4.37 6.54 15.84
C ILE A 453 5.39 5.83 14.94
N ALA A 454 4.95 4.93 14.06
CA ALA A 454 5.84 4.23 13.13
C ALA A 454 6.62 5.21 12.24
N TYR A 455 5.98 6.29 11.77
CA TYR A 455 6.62 7.31 10.94
C TYR A 455 7.76 8.00 11.70
N GLN A 456 7.55 8.44 12.95
CA GLN A 456 8.63 9.06 13.74
C GLN A 456 9.74 8.08 14.13
N ILE A 457 9.44 6.80 14.38
CA ILE A 457 10.51 5.81 14.63
C ILE A 457 11.36 5.63 13.38
N LYS A 458 10.75 5.59 12.19
CA LYS A 458 11.47 5.51 10.92
C LYS A 458 12.37 6.74 10.71
N ASP A 459 11.83 7.94 10.91
CA ASP A 459 12.61 9.18 10.81
C ASP A 459 13.80 9.14 11.78
N ASP A 460 13.57 8.74 13.04
CA ASP A 460 14.63 8.61 14.03
C ASP A 460 15.74 7.61 13.63
N LEU A 461 15.37 6.50 12.99
CA LEU A 461 16.31 5.50 12.47
C LEU A 461 17.10 6.02 11.26
N GLU A 462 16.46 6.78 10.38
CA GLU A 462 17.11 7.42 9.22
C GLU A 462 18.12 8.48 9.68
N ASP A 463 17.77 9.27 10.71
CA ASP A 463 18.65 10.30 11.27
C ASP A 463 19.91 9.74 11.93
N LEU A 464 19.91 8.46 12.34
CA LEU A 464 21.14 7.80 12.83
C LEU A 464 22.20 7.66 11.73
N LEU A 465 21.79 7.60 10.46
CA LEU A 465 22.68 7.38 9.33
C LEU A 465 23.49 8.63 8.97
N ASP A 466 23.01 9.82 9.37
CA ASP A 466 23.63 11.11 9.13
C ASP A 466 24.24 11.69 10.43
N ASP A 467 25.40 12.33 10.32
CA ASP A 467 26.04 13.00 11.47
C ASP A 467 25.23 14.21 11.94
N ALA A 468 24.64 14.96 11.00
CA ALA A 468 23.82 16.12 11.32
C ALA A 468 22.50 15.71 12.02
N GLY A 469 21.84 14.68 11.49
CA GLY A 469 20.62 14.10 12.10
C GLY A 469 20.87 13.58 13.52
N LEU A 470 21.96 12.82 13.72
CA LEU A 470 22.34 12.32 15.04
C LEU A 470 22.69 13.46 16.03
N GLY A 471 23.34 14.53 15.55
CA GLY A 471 23.59 15.73 16.34
C GLY A 471 22.30 16.41 16.79
N GLN A 472 21.32 16.55 15.90
CA GLN A 472 20.02 17.14 16.23
C GLN A 472 19.24 16.30 17.25
N GLN A 473 19.28 14.97 17.16
CA GLN A 473 18.71 14.06 18.16
C GLN A 473 19.41 14.16 19.52
N ALA A 474 20.70 14.47 19.55
CA ALA A 474 21.47 14.58 20.77
C ALA A 474 21.26 15.92 21.49
N GLU A 475 20.96 16.98 20.75
CA GLU A 475 21.00 18.36 21.27
C GLU A 475 19.62 19.05 21.31
N SER A 476 18.73 18.74 20.37
CA SER A 476 17.58 19.63 20.08
C SER A 476 16.21 18.98 20.26
N ARG A 477 16.09 17.64 20.23
CA ARG A 477 14.80 16.95 20.39
C ARG A 477 14.93 15.54 21.00
N PRO A 478 13.88 15.01 21.65
CA PRO A 478 13.87 13.63 22.14
C PRO A 478 13.97 12.59 21.01
N SER A 479 14.81 11.57 21.19
CA SER A 479 14.94 10.42 20.28
C SER A 479 14.62 9.10 20.99
N VAL A 480 13.83 8.24 20.33
CA VAL A 480 13.48 6.91 20.86
C VAL A 480 14.71 6.00 20.86
N VAL A 481 15.59 6.14 19.87
CA VAL A 481 16.82 5.33 19.76
C VAL A 481 17.76 5.67 20.91
N LEU A 482 17.99 6.97 21.17
CA LEU A 482 18.85 7.41 22.27
C LEU A 482 18.25 7.06 23.64
N ALA A 483 16.91 7.18 23.80
CA ALA A 483 16.24 6.75 25.02
C ALA A 483 16.41 5.23 25.27
N LEU A 484 16.21 4.39 24.24
CA LEU A 484 16.43 2.95 24.31
C LEU A 484 17.90 2.61 24.59
N ALA A 485 18.84 3.34 24.00
CA ALA A 485 20.26 3.17 24.27
C ALA A 485 20.58 3.49 25.73
N ALA A 486 20.12 4.62 26.25
CA ALA A 486 20.33 5.03 27.64
C ALA A 486 19.70 4.05 28.65
N GLU A 487 18.56 3.45 28.33
CA GLU A 487 17.90 2.43 29.15
C GLU A 487 18.69 1.11 29.23
N ARG A 488 19.46 0.79 28.19
CA ARG A 488 20.11 -0.52 28.00
C ARG A 488 21.62 -0.51 28.19
N ALA A 489 22.25 0.66 28.07
CA ALA A 489 23.69 0.84 28.18
C ALA A 489 24.21 0.52 29.59
N ARG A 490 25.51 0.20 29.66
CA ARG A 490 26.22 -0.16 30.89
C ARG A 490 27.57 0.56 30.94
N GLY A 491 28.13 0.72 32.14
CA GLY A 491 29.42 1.38 32.35
C GLY A 491 29.45 2.79 31.76
N ASP A 492 30.57 3.15 31.15
CA ASP A 492 30.83 4.48 30.59
C ASP A 492 29.81 4.90 29.51
N ASP A 493 29.26 3.95 28.75
CA ASP A 493 28.21 4.23 27.76
C ASP A 493 26.95 4.76 28.43
N ARG A 494 26.60 4.23 29.61
CA ARG A 494 25.41 4.65 30.35
C ARG A 494 25.57 6.09 30.84
N GLU A 495 26.73 6.44 31.35
CA GLU A 495 27.01 7.80 31.84
C GLU A 495 26.98 8.81 30.69
N MET A 496 27.61 8.46 29.56
CA MET A 496 27.60 9.26 28.34
C MET A 496 26.17 9.45 27.81
N LEU A 497 25.42 8.37 27.58
CA LEU A 497 24.07 8.45 27.02
C LEU A 497 23.08 9.13 27.97
N ALA A 498 23.23 8.96 29.29
CA ALA A 498 22.41 9.68 30.28
C ALA A 498 22.72 11.18 30.31
N ALA A 499 23.98 11.57 30.07
CA ALA A 499 24.34 12.99 29.91
C ALA A 499 23.69 13.57 28.64
N ILE A 500 23.85 12.92 27.50
CA ILE A 500 23.33 13.37 26.21
C ILE A 500 21.80 13.43 26.22
N THR A 501 21.11 12.38 26.67
CA THR A 501 19.63 12.38 26.78
C THR A 501 19.08 13.34 27.84
N SER A 502 19.94 13.93 28.67
CA SER A 502 19.57 15.02 29.59
C SER A 502 20.05 16.38 29.10
N GLY A 503 20.38 16.53 27.81
CA GLY A 503 20.87 17.77 27.19
C GLY A 503 22.20 18.28 27.74
N ARG A 504 23.03 17.40 28.31
CA ARG A 504 24.39 17.74 28.76
C ARG A 504 25.42 17.28 27.74
N THR A 505 26.40 18.12 27.46
CA THR A 505 27.57 17.73 26.66
C THR A 505 28.40 16.68 27.38
N HIS A 506 28.95 15.71 26.64
CA HIS A 506 29.88 14.72 27.17
C HIS A 506 31.11 14.63 26.26
N ALA A 507 32.32 14.72 26.82
CA ALA A 507 33.55 14.83 26.03
C ALA A 507 33.81 13.64 25.08
N ALA A 508 33.30 12.47 25.42
CA ALA A 508 33.41 11.27 24.60
C ALA A 508 32.30 11.12 23.53
N ALA A 509 31.30 12.00 23.50
CA ALA A 509 30.14 11.86 22.63
C ALA A 509 30.39 12.39 21.22
N THR A 510 31.26 11.71 20.46
CA THR A 510 31.34 11.91 19.01
C THR A 510 30.23 11.11 18.31
N PRO A 511 29.82 11.48 17.07
CA PRO A 511 28.83 10.72 16.30
C PRO A 511 29.18 9.22 16.19
N GLU A 512 30.44 8.89 15.94
CA GLU A 512 30.92 7.50 15.84
C GLU A 512 30.76 6.76 17.17
N ARG A 513 31.12 7.42 18.28
CA ARG A 513 31.06 6.82 19.61
C ARG A 513 29.61 6.62 20.08
N LEU A 514 28.71 7.54 19.72
CA LEU A 514 27.28 7.42 19.94
C LEU A 514 26.70 6.24 19.15
N ARG A 515 27.02 6.12 17.84
CA ARG A 515 26.60 4.96 17.03
C ARG A 515 27.15 3.64 17.56
N GLU A 516 28.37 3.62 18.06
CA GLU A 516 28.94 2.44 18.72
C GLU A 516 28.19 2.07 20.00
N ALA A 517 27.88 3.04 20.87
CA ALA A 517 27.11 2.81 22.08
C ALA A 517 25.68 2.33 21.78
N ILE A 518 25.02 2.91 20.77
CA ILE A 518 23.69 2.50 20.28
C ILE A 518 23.71 1.05 19.80
N ARG A 519 24.68 0.67 18.96
CA ARG A 519 24.84 -0.70 18.45
C ARG A 519 25.16 -1.69 19.56
N THR A 520 26.04 -1.32 20.49
CA THR A 520 26.40 -2.15 21.66
C THR A 520 25.18 -2.40 22.56
N ALA A 521 24.34 -1.39 22.74
CA ALA A 521 23.07 -1.49 23.46
C ALA A 521 21.99 -2.24 22.65
N LYS A 522 22.19 -2.48 21.35
CA LYS A 522 21.19 -2.98 20.38
C LYS A 522 19.92 -2.14 20.35
N ALA A 523 20.07 -0.82 20.48
CA ALA A 523 18.95 0.10 20.55
C ALA A 523 18.33 0.36 19.16
N ASP A 524 19.17 0.38 18.11
CA ASP A 524 18.79 0.39 16.70
C ASP A 524 17.97 -0.84 16.31
N GLU A 525 18.43 -2.06 16.64
CA GLU A 525 17.68 -3.30 16.41
C GLU A 525 16.32 -3.26 17.14
N ARG A 526 16.30 -2.75 18.38
CA ARG A 526 15.06 -2.64 19.16
C ARG A 526 14.10 -1.61 18.58
N ALA A 527 14.59 -0.47 18.11
CA ALA A 527 13.78 0.55 17.45
C ALA A 527 13.20 0.03 16.12
N ALA A 528 13.99 -0.71 15.32
CA ALA A 528 13.48 -1.37 14.12
C ALA A 528 12.38 -2.39 14.42
N LEU A 529 12.51 -3.17 15.51
CA LEU A 529 11.43 -4.08 15.95
C LEU A 529 10.17 -3.31 16.41
N LEU A 530 10.33 -2.15 17.04
CA LEU A 530 9.19 -1.30 17.40
C LEU A 530 8.50 -0.73 16.17
N LEU A 531 9.27 -0.31 15.15
CA LEU A 531 8.73 0.14 13.86
C LEU A 531 7.84 -0.94 13.24
N GLU A 532 8.35 -2.18 13.11
CA GLU A 532 7.56 -3.30 12.59
C GLU A 532 6.33 -3.59 13.44
N SER A 533 6.46 -3.55 14.78
CA SER A 533 5.32 -3.75 15.68
C SER A 533 4.22 -2.71 15.50
N TYR A 534 4.56 -1.43 15.28
CA TYR A 534 3.56 -0.38 15.04
C TYR A 534 2.97 -0.45 13.63
N LYS A 535 3.73 -0.89 12.63
CA LYS A 535 3.19 -1.21 11.28
C LYS A 535 2.17 -2.35 11.37
N GLU A 536 2.49 -3.43 12.08
CA GLU A 536 1.54 -4.52 12.35
C GLU A 536 0.32 -4.03 13.13
N GLN A 537 0.51 -3.17 14.14
CA GLN A 537 -0.60 -2.60 14.89
C GLN A 537 -1.52 -1.74 14.01
N ALA A 538 -0.96 -0.98 13.07
CA ALA A 538 -1.74 -0.27 12.07
C ALA A 538 -2.58 -1.25 11.23
N VAL A 539 -2.00 -2.34 10.74
CA VAL A 539 -2.76 -3.38 10.00
C VAL A 539 -3.84 -4.03 10.87
N ARG A 540 -3.51 -4.42 12.10
CA ARG A 540 -4.45 -5.06 13.04
C ARG A 540 -5.60 -4.14 13.42
N SER A 541 -5.37 -2.84 13.54
CA SER A 541 -6.44 -1.87 13.83
C SER A 541 -7.55 -1.89 12.78
N LEU A 542 -7.24 -2.30 11.54
CA LEU A 542 -8.18 -2.40 10.44
C LEU A 542 -8.99 -3.72 10.42
N GLU A 543 -8.74 -4.66 11.35
CA GLU A 543 -9.44 -5.95 11.37
C GLU A 543 -10.96 -5.78 11.49
N GLY A 544 -11.41 -4.84 12.32
CA GLY A 544 -12.83 -4.54 12.55
C GLY A 544 -13.54 -3.79 11.43
N LEU A 545 -12.83 -3.39 10.35
CA LEU A 545 -13.49 -2.75 9.20
C LEU A 545 -14.28 -3.77 8.38
N THR A 546 -15.57 -3.48 8.21
CA THR A 546 -16.47 -4.24 7.34
C THR A 546 -16.36 -3.83 5.87
N ASP A 547 -15.88 -2.62 5.60
CA ASP A 547 -15.71 -2.09 4.24
C ASP A 547 -14.38 -2.57 3.64
N ALA A 548 -14.48 -3.52 2.69
CA ALA A 548 -13.33 -4.13 2.03
C ALA A 548 -12.50 -3.11 1.23
N THR A 549 -13.17 -2.12 0.62
CA THR A 549 -12.53 -1.08 -0.19
C THR A 549 -11.68 -0.17 0.69
N LEU A 550 -12.24 0.29 1.81
CA LEU A 550 -11.52 1.11 2.79
C LEU A 550 -10.39 0.34 3.45
N LYS A 551 -10.63 -0.92 3.87
CA LYS A 551 -9.61 -1.78 4.48
C LYS A 551 -8.43 -2.02 3.53
N GLY A 552 -8.71 -2.36 2.27
CA GLY A 552 -7.70 -2.55 1.24
C GLY A 552 -6.98 -1.25 0.86
N LEU A 553 -7.67 -0.10 0.86
CA LEU A 553 -7.07 1.22 0.67
C LEU A 553 -6.03 1.53 1.76
N LEU A 554 -6.42 1.46 3.04
CA LEU A 554 -5.55 1.86 4.15
C LEU A 554 -4.31 0.97 4.27
N ARG A 555 -4.41 -0.32 3.94
CA ARG A 555 -3.23 -1.21 3.85
C ARG A 555 -2.27 -0.81 2.72
N ARG A 556 -2.79 -0.44 1.54
CA ARG A 556 -1.96 0.04 0.42
C ARG A 556 -1.26 1.35 0.75
N VAL A 557 -1.97 2.27 1.41
CA VAL A 557 -1.37 3.54 1.80
C VAL A 557 -0.25 3.32 2.82
N LEU A 558 -0.45 2.42 3.79
CA LEU A 558 0.61 2.02 4.73
C LEU A 558 1.86 1.51 3.98
N ALA A 559 1.68 0.53 3.08
CA ALA A 559 2.79 -0.03 2.31
C ALA A 559 3.53 1.04 1.47
N LYS A 560 2.79 2.01 0.92
CA LYS A 560 3.36 3.10 0.11
C LYS A 560 4.05 4.18 0.95
N ILE A 561 3.60 4.46 2.18
CA ILE A 561 4.27 5.39 3.11
C ILE A 561 5.63 4.83 3.55
N PHE A 562 5.70 3.52 3.82
CA PHE A 562 6.91 2.86 4.30
C PHE A 562 7.77 2.25 3.19
N ASN A 563 7.50 2.59 1.92
CA ASN A 563 8.30 2.18 0.74
C ASN A 563 8.54 0.67 0.62
N GLU A 564 7.60 -0.18 1.05
CA GLU A 564 7.75 -1.65 0.97
C GLU A 564 7.64 -2.23 -0.44
N LEU A 565 7.52 -1.38 -1.47
CA LEU A 565 7.30 -1.77 -2.86
C LEU A 565 8.53 -1.57 -3.77
N THR A 566 9.74 -1.49 -3.21
CA THR A 566 10.96 -1.80 -3.98
C THR A 566 11.26 -3.29 -3.90
N PHE A 567 10.72 -4.03 -4.86
CA PHE A 567 11.18 -5.40 -5.12
C PHE A 567 12.50 -5.33 -5.88
N GLU A 568 13.61 -5.63 -5.20
CA GLU A 568 14.78 -6.13 -5.91
C GLU A 568 14.39 -7.40 -6.65
N GLY A 569 14.60 -7.41 -7.97
CA GLY A 569 14.18 -8.46 -8.89
C GLY A 569 14.66 -9.83 -8.41
N TYR A 570 13.72 -10.62 -7.88
CA TYR A 570 14.04 -11.91 -7.30
C TYR A 570 14.13 -12.98 -8.39
N CYS A 571 15.32 -13.17 -8.97
CA CYS A 571 15.73 -14.47 -9.48
C CYS A 571 17.26 -14.57 -9.60
N ARG A 572 17.92 -15.09 -8.56
CA ARG A 572 19.35 -15.48 -8.58
C ARG A 572 19.68 -16.48 -9.71
N GLU A 573 18.68 -17.09 -10.32
CA GLU A 573 18.83 -18.01 -11.44
C GLU A 573 19.00 -17.28 -12.78
N GLN A 574 18.40 -16.09 -12.95
CA GLN A 574 18.71 -15.22 -14.09
C GLN A 574 20.07 -14.57 -13.88
N GLU A 575 20.37 -14.01 -12.71
CA GLU A 575 21.70 -13.45 -12.43
C GLU A 575 22.82 -14.47 -12.63
N ALA A 576 22.62 -15.74 -12.23
CA ALA A 576 23.56 -16.82 -12.48
C ALA A 576 23.67 -17.19 -13.98
N LYS A 577 22.56 -17.14 -14.74
CA LYS A 577 22.56 -17.38 -16.20
C LYS A 577 23.16 -16.21 -16.98
N THR A 578 22.87 -14.96 -16.61
CA THR A 578 23.43 -13.76 -17.21
C THR A 578 24.92 -13.62 -16.87
N ALA A 579 25.32 -13.90 -15.62
CA ALA A 579 26.74 -13.93 -15.24
C ALA A 579 27.52 -15.07 -15.92
N ARG A 580 26.87 -16.22 -16.15
CA ARG A 580 27.46 -17.33 -16.91
C ARG A 580 27.55 -17.00 -18.40
N ALA A 581 26.52 -16.42 -19.00
CA ALA A 581 26.51 -15.97 -20.39
C ALA A 581 27.53 -14.84 -20.63
N ALA A 582 27.69 -13.92 -19.68
CA ALA A 582 28.71 -12.87 -19.74
C ALA A 582 30.13 -13.44 -19.65
N ARG A 583 30.38 -14.41 -18.76
CA ARG A 583 31.68 -15.12 -18.67
C ARG A 583 31.98 -15.98 -19.90
N GLU A 584 30.96 -16.59 -20.51
CA GLU A 584 31.10 -17.37 -21.74
C GLU A 584 31.33 -16.46 -22.97
N ALA A 585 30.76 -15.25 -23.00
CA ALA A 585 31.02 -14.24 -24.02
C ALA A 585 32.43 -13.64 -23.93
N GLU A 586 32.93 -13.34 -22.72
CA GLU A 586 34.29 -12.83 -22.50
C GLU A 586 35.36 -13.87 -22.87
N ASN A 587 35.12 -15.16 -22.56
CA ASN A 587 36.03 -16.25 -22.92
C ASN A 587 35.94 -16.64 -24.42
N GLY A 588 34.83 -16.34 -25.10
CA GLY A 588 34.63 -16.62 -26.53
C GLY A 588 35.36 -15.66 -27.48
N THR A 589 35.76 -14.48 -27.00
CA THR A 589 36.50 -13.48 -27.80
C THR A 589 38.03 -13.67 -27.83
N ALA A 590 38.58 -14.66 -27.13
CA ALA A 590 40.02 -14.91 -27.04
C ALA A 590 40.54 -16.06 -27.93
N ALA A 591 39.83 -16.43 -28.99
CA ALA A 591 40.27 -17.45 -29.95
C ALA A 591 40.17 -16.95 -31.39
N GLN A 592 41.18 -16.19 -31.85
CA GLN A 592 41.47 -16.08 -33.28
C GLN A 592 42.22 -17.34 -33.74
N PRO A 593 41.81 -18.02 -34.82
CA PRO A 593 42.56 -19.14 -35.37
C PRO A 593 43.75 -18.62 -36.19
N ALA A 594 44.92 -19.18 -35.91
CA ALA A 594 46.10 -19.06 -36.76
C ALA A 594 45.82 -19.67 -38.13
N ALA A 595 45.88 -18.85 -39.18
CA ALA A 595 45.96 -19.31 -40.56
C ALA A 595 47.42 -19.59 -40.91
N THR A 596 47.73 -20.87 -41.16
CA THR A 596 48.92 -21.34 -41.86
C THR A 596 48.69 -21.30 -43.37
N ALA A 597 49.76 -20.92 -44.09
CA ALA A 597 49.99 -20.85 -45.54
C ALA A 597 49.70 -19.49 -46.21
#